data_AF-A0A847M6K0-F1
#
_entry.id   AF-A0A847M6K0-F1
#
_cell.length_a   1.000
_cell.length_b   1.000
_cell.length_c   1.000
_cell.angle_alpha   90.00
_cell.angle_beta   90.00
_cell.angle_gamma   90.00
#
_symmetry.space_group_name_H-M   'P 1'
#
loop_
_entity.id
_entity.type
_entity.pdbx_description
1 polymer ?
#
loop_
_entity_poly.entity_id
_entity_poly.type
_entity_poly.pdbx_seq_one_letter_code
_entity_poly.pdbx_strand_id
1 'polypeptide(L)'
;MSDRSDKITPSQIEPGASGPLWREALIVGICYYGILAALPHLRGVPPLVGMIGGTLLFLLLSLSVIRNIARWPLKPLHEFFLFAYPLAGWYSLTLWGEQYPHAVAFISPAESLVFLVACAFLGRLVARLVRDANMLLPIAIVLILVDFFTVFHGPTGEALDRAPELVSKLSVGLPAVGSAAGPEGAKGFAFVATAGLGDFIFLGFFFVAAWRFGLRFERTFWWIAALTALGMIGYLALPLLPGIPLLPFIAGGFLVANAGAFALSRQEKQYLLIAMLFIAVLLAVGFMVMNQLPSDAASAQ
;
A
#
# COMPACT_ATOMS: atom_id res chain seq x y z
N MET A 1 10.41 44.13 32.24
CA MET A 1 9.98 44.48 30.87
C MET A 1 9.95 43.20 30.04
N SER A 2 8.72 42.71 29.78
CA SER A 2 8.25 41.78 28.71
C SER A 2 9.22 40.64 28.33
N ASP A 3 9.12 39.42 28.86
CA ASP A 3 8.12 38.38 28.54
C ASP A 3 7.53 38.48 27.12
N ARG A 4 8.05 37.64 26.22
CA ARG A 4 7.44 37.24 24.93
C ARG A 4 7.51 35.72 24.82
N SER A 5 6.81 35.06 25.72
CA SER A 5 6.29 33.71 25.51
C SER A 5 5.09 33.80 24.54
N ASP A 6 5.37 33.96 23.24
CA ASP A 6 4.35 33.76 22.21
C ASP A 6 4.06 32.26 22.10
N LYS A 7 3.20 31.77 23.01
CA LYS A 7 2.53 30.49 22.87
C LYS A 7 1.66 30.58 21.62
N ILE A 8 2.08 29.90 20.57
CA ILE A 8 1.24 29.67 19.39
C ILE A 8 0.05 28.83 19.86
N THR A 9 -1.06 29.51 20.14
CA THR A 9 -2.34 28.86 20.45
C THR A 9 -2.87 28.26 19.14
N PRO A 10 -3.39 27.02 19.11
CA PRO A 10 -3.90 26.37 17.89
C PRO A 10 -5.05 27.10 17.16
N SER A 11 -5.54 28.22 17.71
CA SER A 11 -6.67 28.98 17.22
C SER A 11 -6.33 30.10 16.23
N GLN A 12 -5.07 30.23 15.80
CA GLN A 12 -4.62 31.30 14.87
C GLN A 12 -4.29 30.82 13.45
N ILE A 13 -4.64 29.59 13.08
CA ILE A 13 -4.68 29.22 11.66
C ILE A 13 -5.99 29.79 11.11
N GLU A 14 -5.92 30.96 10.47
CA GLU A 14 -7.03 31.41 9.62
C GLU A 14 -7.38 30.29 8.64
N PRO A 15 -8.66 29.94 8.44
CA PRO A 15 -9.09 28.98 7.43
C PRO A 15 -8.97 29.62 6.03
N GLY A 16 -7.73 29.92 5.64
CA GLY A 16 -7.38 30.53 4.37
C GLY A 16 -7.21 29.46 3.29
N ALA A 17 -8.17 29.41 2.37
CA ALA A 17 -8.02 29.00 0.97
C ALA A 17 -7.60 27.55 0.62
N SER A 18 -7.57 26.60 1.55
CA SER A 18 -7.53 25.18 1.15
C SER A 18 -8.96 24.74 0.78
N GLY A 19 -9.19 24.39 -0.48
CA GLY A 19 -10.45 23.77 -0.91
C GLY A 19 -10.79 22.55 -0.06
N PRO A 20 -12.04 22.08 -0.06
CA PRO A 20 -12.41 20.97 0.80
C PRO A 20 -11.60 19.71 0.42
N LEU A 21 -11.05 19.01 1.42
CA LEU A 21 -10.12 17.87 1.23
C LEU A 21 -10.68 16.74 0.32
N TRP A 22 -12.01 16.66 0.17
CA TRP A 22 -12.65 15.73 -0.75
C TRP A 22 -12.45 16.09 -2.23
N ARG A 23 -12.27 17.38 -2.55
CA ARG A 23 -12.05 17.87 -3.91
C ARG A 23 -10.72 17.38 -4.45
N GLU A 24 -9.65 17.45 -3.66
CA GLU A 24 -8.32 16.98 -4.06
C GLU A 24 -8.33 15.46 -4.29
N ALA A 25 -8.95 14.71 -3.39
CA ALA A 25 -9.10 13.26 -3.56
C ALA A 25 -9.89 12.90 -4.83
N LEU A 26 -10.95 13.65 -5.13
CA LEU A 26 -11.76 13.44 -6.34
C LEU A 26 -10.94 13.75 -7.60
N ILE A 27 -10.22 14.87 -7.63
CA ILE A 27 -9.35 15.23 -8.75
C ILE A 27 -8.30 14.14 -8.96
N VAL A 28 -7.60 13.71 -7.91
CA VAL A 28 -6.59 12.65 -8.02
C VAL A 28 -7.21 11.32 -8.44
N GLY A 29 -8.40 10.97 -7.96
CA GLY A 29 -9.12 9.77 -8.39
C GLY A 29 -9.55 9.82 -9.86
N ILE A 30 -10.04 10.97 -10.34
CA ILE A 30 -10.35 11.18 -11.76
C ILE A 30 -9.08 11.11 -12.61
N CYS A 31 -7.98 11.73 -12.16
CA CYS A 31 -6.69 11.63 -12.84
C CYS A 31 -6.17 10.19 -12.86
N TYR A 32 -6.27 9.45 -11.76
CA TYR A 32 -5.91 8.04 -11.67
C TYR A 32 -6.69 7.21 -12.70
N TYR A 33 -8.02 7.34 -12.71
CA TYR A 33 -8.89 6.64 -13.65
C TYR A 33 -8.57 7.03 -15.10
N GLY A 34 -8.54 8.33 -15.39
CA GLY A 34 -8.35 8.86 -16.74
C GLY A 34 -7.00 8.47 -17.33
N ILE A 35 -5.92 8.52 -16.55
CA ILE A 35 -4.59 8.10 -16.98
C ILE A 35 -4.58 6.61 -17.30
N LEU A 36 -5.12 5.76 -16.41
CA LEU A 36 -5.14 4.31 -16.63
C LEU A 36 -6.05 3.88 -17.77
N ALA A 37 -7.19 4.54 -17.95
CA ALA A 37 -8.10 4.28 -19.08
C ALA A 37 -7.53 4.77 -20.43
N ALA A 38 -6.75 5.86 -20.41
CA ALA A 38 -6.08 6.38 -21.60
C ALA A 38 -4.86 5.54 -22.00
N LEU A 39 -4.20 4.89 -21.02
CA LEU A 39 -2.93 4.21 -21.23
C LEU A 39 -2.96 3.11 -22.31
N PRO A 40 -4.00 2.24 -22.39
CA PRO A 40 -4.20 1.29 -23.49
C PRO A 40 -4.16 1.87 -24.91
N HIS A 41 -4.46 3.17 -25.02
CA HIS A 41 -4.66 3.85 -26.30
C HIS A 41 -3.41 4.62 -26.76
N LEU A 42 -2.41 4.77 -25.89
CA LEU A 42 -1.15 5.42 -26.24
C LEU A 42 -0.32 4.50 -27.14
N ARG A 43 0.24 5.04 -28.22
CA ARG A 43 1.08 4.29 -29.18
C ARG A 43 2.47 4.93 -29.27
N GLY A 44 3.49 4.11 -29.50
CA GLY A 44 4.85 4.58 -29.74
C GLY A 44 5.66 4.89 -28.48
N VAL A 45 5.26 4.39 -27.31
CA VAL A 45 6.03 4.55 -26.08
C VAL A 45 7.12 3.47 -26.02
N PRO A 46 8.40 3.83 -25.83
CA PRO A 46 9.48 2.86 -25.70
C PRO A 46 9.20 1.88 -24.54
N PRO A 47 9.47 0.57 -24.69
CA PRO A 47 9.12 -0.44 -23.69
C PRO A 47 9.59 -0.13 -22.26
N LEU A 48 10.85 0.27 -22.13
CA LEU A 48 11.47 0.62 -20.85
C LEU A 48 10.82 1.86 -20.20
N VAL A 49 10.45 2.85 -21.01
CA VAL A 49 9.78 4.07 -20.55
C VAL A 49 8.36 3.75 -20.09
N GLY A 50 7.63 2.91 -20.82
CA GLY A 50 6.30 2.44 -20.43
C GLY A 50 6.34 1.62 -19.14
N MET A 51 7.35 0.77 -18.99
CA MET A 51 7.55 -0.05 -17.79
C MET A 51 7.88 0.82 -16.57
N ILE A 52 9.02 1.52 -16.57
CA ILE A 52 9.47 2.30 -15.41
C ILE A 52 8.56 3.49 -15.16
N GLY A 53 8.27 4.28 -16.20
CA GLY A 53 7.43 5.47 -16.10
C GLY A 53 6.01 5.12 -15.69
N GLY A 54 5.46 4.01 -16.21
CA GLY A 54 4.16 3.50 -15.85
C GLY A 54 4.06 3.06 -14.38
N THR A 55 5.02 2.26 -13.91
CA THR A 55 5.10 1.83 -12.51
C THR A 55 5.21 3.03 -11.57
N LEU A 56 6.10 3.99 -11.86
CA LEU A 56 6.27 5.19 -11.04
C LEU A 56 5.04 6.09 -11.03
N LEU A 57 4.40 6.28 -12.19
CA LEU A 57 3.18 7.08 -12.31
C LEU A 57 2.05 6.45 -11.51
N PHE A 58 1.84 5.14 -11.65
CA PHE A 58 0.84 4.42 -10.85
C PHE A 58 1.12 4.53 -9.36
N LEU A 59 2.37 4.31 -8.94
CA LEU A 59 2.77 4.42 -7.54
C LEU A 59 2.42 5.80 -6.98
N LEU A 60 2.83 6.86 -7.68
CA LEU A 60 2.59 8.24 -7.24
C LEU A 60 1.10 8.58 -7.20
N LEU A 61 0.32 8.15 -8.19
CA LEU A 61 -1.14 8.36 -8.19
C LEU A 61 -1.80 7.60 -7.03
N SER A 62 -1.39 6.35 -6.80
CA SER A 62 -1.94 5.52 -5.71
C SER A 62 -1.63 6.12 -4.34
N LEU A 63 -0.37 6.50 -4.11
CA LEU A 63 0.04 7.19 -2.89
C LEU A 63 -0.69 8.51 -2.73
N SER A 64 -0.95 9.24 -3.82
CA SER A 64 -1.67 10.50 -3.78
C SER A 64 -3.13 10.30 -3.37
N VAL A 65 -3.82 9.29 -3.90
CA VAL A 65 -5.20 8.95 -3.48
C VAL A 65 -5.23 8.64 -1.98
N ILE A 66 -4.36 7.74 -1.53
CA ILE A 66 -4.32 7.29 -0.12
C ILE A 66 -3.96 8.46 0.81
N ARG A 67 -2.94 9.25 0.46
CA ARG A 67 -2.52 10.45 1.21
C ARG A 67 -3.67 11.44 1.36
N ASN A 68 -4.46 11.63 0.31
CA ASN A 68 -5.62 12.53 0.36
C ASN A 68 -6.69 12.03 1.32
N ILE A 69 -7.07 10.75 1.23
CA ILE A 69 -8.06 10.11 2.11
C ILE A 69 -7.59 10.15 3.57
N ALA A 70 -6.29 9.99 3.83
CA ALA A 70 -5.75 9.95 5.19
C ALA A 70 -6.05 11.22 6.01
N ARG A 71 -6.19 12.38 5.34
CA ARG A 71 -6.42 13.68 6.00
C ARG A 71 -7.88 13.95 6.38
N TRP A 72 -8.82 13.12 5.92
CA TRP A 72 -10.24 13.41 6.08
C TRP A 72 -10.68 13.34 7.57
N PRO A 73 -11.42 14.34 8.07
CA PRO A 73 -11.93 14.34 9.44
C PRO A 73 -13.22 13.52 9.54
N LEU A 74 -13.10 12.20 9.65
CA LEU A 74 -14.23 11.27 9.67
C LEU A 74 -14.50 10.64 11.04
N LYS A 75 -15.76 10.25 11.25
CA LYS A 75 -16.21 9.40 12.36
C LYS A 75 -15.99 7.92 11.99
N PRO A 76 -15.81 7.01 12.96
CA PRO A 76 -15.54 5.61 12.66
C PRO A 76 -16.65 4.94 11.84
N LEU A 77 -17.90 5.32 12.06
CA LEU A 77 -19.02 4.81 11.26
C LEU A 77 -18.92 5.23 9.79
N HIS A 78 -18.49 6.46 9.50
CA HIS A 78 -18.29 6.91 8.12
C HIS A 78 -17.14 6.13 7.46
N GLU A 79 -16.06 5.88 8.19
CA GLU A 79 -14.93 5.07 7.68
C GLU A 79 -15.35 3.64 7.36
N PHE A 80 -16.20 3.04 8.19
CA PHE A 80 -16.74 1.70 7.93
C PHE A 80 -17.53 1.66 6.62
N PHE A 81 -18.45 2.60 6.41
CA PHE A 81 -19.23 2.65 5.15
C PHE A 81 -18.36 3.01 3.94
N LEU A 82 -17.40 3.93 4.12
CA LEU A 82 -16.44 4.30 3.08
C LEU A 82 -15.40 3.20 2.78
N PHE A 83 -15.30 2.18 3.63
CA PHE A 83 -14.61 0.92 3.34
C PHE A 83 -15.55 -0.07 2.63
N ALA A 84 -16.73 -0.32 3.21
CA ALA A 84 -17.65 -1.36 2.77
C ALA A 84 -18.24 -1.09 1.39
N TYR A 85 -18.64 0.15 1.09
CA TYR A 85 -19.21 0.48 -0.23
C TYR A 85 -18.20 0.33 -1.37
N PRO A 86 -16.97 0.88 -1.28
CA PRO A 86 -15.98 0.65 -2.33
C PRO A 86 -15.56 -0.81 -2.45
N LEU A 87 -15.52 -1.58 -1.35
CA LEU A 87 -15.25 -3.02 -1.40
C LEU A 87 -16.36 -3.79 -2.15
N ALA A 88 -17.63 -3.48 -1.85
CA ALA A 88 -18.76 -4.06 -2.59
C ALA A 88 -18.73 -3.63 -4.07
N GLY A 89 -18.41 -2.36 -4.34
CA GLY A 89 -18.26 -1.83 -5.69
C GLY A 89 -17.13 -2.52 -6.46
N TRP A 90 -15.99 -2.78 -5.82
CA TRP A 90 -14.88 -3.55 -6.40
C TRP A 90 -15.35 -4.95 -6.80
N TYR A 91 -16.02 -5.66 -5.89
CA TYR A 91 -16.54 -7.00 -6.18
C TYR A 91 -17.55 -6.99 -7.34
N SER A 92 -18.47 -6.03 -7.36
CA SER A 92 -19.42 -5.87 -8.47
C SER A 92 -18.73 -5.55 -9.79
N LEU A 93 -17.72 -4.67 -9.80
CA LEU A 93 -16.96 -4.34 -11.01
C LEU A 93 -16.14 -5.52 -11.52
N THR A 94 -15.60 -6.34 -10.62
CA THR A 94 -14.87 -7.57 -10.98
C THR A 94 -15.79 -8.55 -11.72
N LEU A 95 -16.97 -8.85 -11.15
CA LEU A 95 -17.97 -9.69 -11.80
C LEU A 95 -18.43 -9.10 -13.14
N TRP A 96 -18.54 -7.78 -13.21
CA TRP A 96 -18.95 -7.09 -14.42
C TRP A 96 -17.88 -7.14 -15.51
N GLY A 97 -16.60 -7.03 -15.13
CA GLY A 97 -15.44 -7.18 -16.02
C GLY A 97 -15.35 -8.58 -16.63
N GLU A 98 -15.64 -9.63 -15.85
CA GLU A 98 -15.72 -11.01 -16.34
C GLU A 98 -16.85 -11.19 -17.37
N GLN A 99 -17.99 -10.52 -17.18
CA GLN A 99 -19.15 -10.62 -18.07
C GLN A 99 -18.99 -9.83 -19.38
N TYR A 100 -18.26 -8.71 -19.39
CA TYR A 100 -18.09 -7.84 -20.57
C TYR A 100 -16.62 -7.59 -20.93
N PRO A 101 -15.95 -8.56 -21.57
CA PRO A 101 -14.53 -8.47 -21.94
C PRO A 101 -14.18 -7.23 -22.76
N HIS A 102 -15.08 -6.76 -23.61
CA HIS A 102 -14.88 -5.56 -24.45
C HIS A 102 -14.83 -4.26 -23.65
N ALA A 103 -15.38 -4.23 -22.44
CA ALA A 103 -15.40 -3.06 -21.56
C ALA A 103 -14.27 -3.07 -20.51
N VAL A 104 -13.46 -4.14 -20.45
CA VAL A 104 -12.41 -4.31 -19.43
C VAL A 104 -11.43 -3.13 -19.40
N ALA A 105 -11.11 -2.53 -20.53
CA ALA A 105 -10.23 -1.36 -20.60
C ALA A 105 -10.74 -0.14 -19.78
N PHE A 106 -12.07 -0.04 -19.59
CA PHE A 106 -12.71 1.02 -18.80
C PHE A 106 -13.10 0.55 -17.40
N ILE A 107 -13.39 -0.74 -17.22
CA ILE A 107 -13.79 -1.33 -15.93
C ILE A 107 -12.58 -1.51 -15.02
N SER A 108 -11.46 -2.05 -15.52
CA SER A 108 -10.26 -2.34 -14.71
C SER A 108 -9.69 -1.10 -13.99
N PRO A 109 -9.59 0.09 -14.61
CA PRO A 109 -9.17 1.30 -13.90
C PRO A 109 -10.14 1.72 -12.78
N ALA A 110 -11.45 1.54 -12.98
CA ALA A 110 -12.46 1.85 -11.96
C ALA A 110 -12.36 0.85 -10.82
N GLU A 111 -12.30 -0.44 -11.13
CA GLU A 111 -12.10 -1.55 -10.20
C GLU A 111 -10.87 -1.30 -9.31
N SER A 112 -9.74 -0.98 -9.93
CA SER A 112 -8.47 -0.65 -9.25
C SER A 112 -8.63 0.52 -8.28
N LEU A 113 -9.30 1.60 -8.72
CA LEU A 113 -9.50 2.79 -7.90
C LEU A 113 -10.41 2.51 -6.70
N VAL A 114 -11.54 1.81 -6.89
CA VAL A 114 -12.46 1.53 -5.78
C VAL A 114 -11.84 0.55 -4.78
N PHE A 115 -11.03 -0.40 -5.25
CA PHE A 115 -10.25 -1.29 -4.39
C PHE A 115 -9.21 -0.54 -3.57
N LEU A 116 -8.46 0.37 -4.21
CA LEU A 116 -7.49 1.24 -3.54
C LEU A 116 -8.16 2.09 -2.45
N VAL A 117 -9.34 2.64 -2.75
CA VAL A 117 -10.15 3.41 -1.79
C VAL A 117 -10.59 2.52 -0.62
N ALA A 118 -11.06 1.30 -0.89
CA ALA A 118 -11.41 0.34 0.17
C ALA A 118 -10.20 0.05 1.08
N CYS A 119 -9.04 -0.25 0.51
CA CYS A 119 -7.80 -0.49 1.25
C CYS A 119 -7.40 0.73 2.10
N ALA A 120 -7.51 1.94 1.57
CA ALA A 120 -7.19 3.18 2.29
C ALA A 120 -8.10 3.37 3.52
N PHE A 121 -9.40 3.11 3.40
CA PHE A 121 -10.34 3.21 4.51
C PHE A 121 -10.20 2.07 5.52
N LEU A 122 -9.86 0.86 5.08
CA LEU A 122 -9.49 -0.22 5.99
C LEU A 122 -8.23 0.14 6.79
N GLY A 123 -7.21 0.69 6.13
CA GLY A 123 -6.01 1.22 6.79
C GLY A 123 -6.32 2.31 7.82
N ARG A 124 -7.28 3.21 7.51
CA ARG A 124 -7.81 4.18 8.50
C ARG A 124 -8.41 3.52 9.72
N LEU A 125 -9.26 2.52 9.53
CA LEU A 125 -9.90 1.78 10.63
C LEU A 125 -8.85 1.09 11.51
N VAL A 126 -7.85 0.45 10.90
CA VAL A 126 -6.74 -0.17 11.63
C VAL A 126 -5.93 0.86 12.40
N ALA A 127 -5.66 2.04 11.82
CA ALA A 127 -4.92 3.12 12.47
C ALA A 127 -5.61 3.67 13.74
N ARG A 128 -6.93 3.45 13.90
CA ARG A 128 -7.65 3.79 15.14
C ARG A 128 -7.27 2.93 16.33
N LEU A 129 -6.86 1.69 16.10
CA LEU A 129 -6.45 0.76 17.15
C LEU A 129 -5.17 1.23 17.85
N VAL A 130 -4.35 2.01 17.14
CA VAL A 130 -3.12 2.61 17.68
C VAL A 130 -3.48 3.77 18.60
N ARG A 131 -2.96 3.72 19.82
CA ARG A 131 -3.22 4.73 20.86
C ARG A 131 -2.13 5.79 20.94
N ASP A 132 -0.89 5.42 20.64
CA ASP A 132 0.28 6.27 20.79
C ASP A 132 1.21 6.17 19.56
N ALA A 133 1.89 7.26 19.22
CA ALA A 133 2.85 7.32 18.13
C ALA A 133 4.03 6.34 18.33
N ASN A 134 4.47 6.14 19.58
CA ASN A 134 5.55 5.22 19.91
C ASN A 134 5.24 3.76 19.58
N MET A 135 3.95 3.38 19.49
CA MET A 135 3.54 2.04 19.05
C MET A 135 3.78 1.80 17.56
N LEU A 136 3.93 2.85 16.75
CA LEU A 136 4.11 2.71 15.31
C LEU A 136 5.47 2.12 14.95
N LEU A 137 6.48 2.35 15.78
CA LEU A 137 7.81 1.77 15.60
C LEU A 137 7.81 0.23 15.72
N PRO A 138 7.32 -0.38 16.83
CA PRO A 138 7.19 -1.83 16.90
C PRO A 138 6.27 -2.38 15.81
N ILE A 139 5.14 -1.73 15.53
CA ILE A 139 4.23 -2.18 14.47
C ILE A 139 4.96 -2.22 13.13
N ALA A 140 5.67 -1.15 12.76
CA ALA A 140 6.44 -1.10 11.52
C ALA A 140 7.46 -2.24 11.44
N ILE A 141 8.23 -2.48 12.50
CA ILE A 141 9.23 -3.57 12.52
C ILE A 141 8.56 -4.94 12.36
N VAL A 142 7.45 -5.19 13.07
CA VAL A 142 6.72 -6.46 12.95
C VAL A 142 6.20 -6.66 11.55
N LEU A 143 5.66 -5.62 10.91
CA LEU A 143 5.19 -5.69 9.53
C LEU A 143 6.32 -6.03 8.55
N ILE A 144 7.50 -5.45 8.73
CA ILE A 144 8.69 -5.79 7.93
C ILE A 144 9.03 -7.28 8.06
N LEU A 145 9.06 -7.80 9.29
CA LEU A 145 9.40 -9.19 9.57
C LEU A 145 8.37 -10.17 9.03
N VAL A 146 7.08 -9.88 9.25
CA VAL A 146 5.97 -10.72 8.78
C VAL A 146 5.94 -10.74 7.26
N ASP A 147 6.07 -9.60 6.59
CA ASP A 147 6.04 -9.52 5.13
C ASP A 147 7.19 -10.31 4.49
N PHE A 148 8.40 -10.15 5.03
CA PHE A 148 9.56 -10.91 4.59
C PHE A 148 9.35 -12.42 4.75
N PHE A 149 8.80 -12.84 5.89
CA PHE A 149 8.50 -14.24 6.13
C PHE A 149 7.41 -14.77 5.19
N THR A 150 6.31 -14.03 5.01
CA THR A 150 5.19 -14.49 4.20
C THR A 150 5.52 -14.60 2.72
N VAL A 151 6.36 -13.70 2.20
CA VAL A 151 6.79 -13.71 0.79
C VAL A 151 7.76 -14.86 0.50
N PHE A 152 8.74 -15.11 1.37
CA PHE A 152 9.78 -16.11 1.08
C PHE A 152 9.46 -17.52 1.60
N HIS A 153 8.67 -17.64 2.66
CA HIS A 153 8.53 -18.89 3.41
C HIS A 153 7.12 -19.17 3.93
N GLY A 154 6.14 -18.31 3.63
CA GLY A 154 4.79 -18.41 4.18
C GLY A 154 3.71 -18.54 3.10
N PRO A 155 2.43 -18.42 3.51
CA PRO A 155 1.29 -18.70 2.65
C PRO A 155 1.17 -17.79 1.43
N THR A 156 1.83 -16.62 1.41
CA THR A 156 1.85 -15.74 0.23
C THR A 156 2.72 -16.32 -0.88
N GLY A 157 3.91 -16.84 -0.54
CA GLY A 157 4.76 -17.59 -1.48
C GLY A 157 4.08 -18.88 -1.95
N GLU A 158 3.49 -19.65 -1.03
CA GLU A 158 2.74 -20.86 -1.42
C GLU A 158 1.46 -20.55 -2.23
N ALA A 159 0.78 -19.43 -1.99
CA ALA A 159 -0.38 -19.01 -2.79
C ALA A 159 0.02 -18.53 -4.19
N LEU A 160 1.17 -17.88 -4.33
CA LEU A 160 1.79 -17.56 -5.62
C LEU A 160 2.09 -18.84 -6.42
N ASP A 161 2.51 -19.92 -5.75
CA ASP A 161 2.84 -21.20 -6.38
C ASP A 161 1.62 -22.12 -6.63
N ARG A 162 0.65 -22.15 -5.70
CA ARG A 162 -0.48 -23.11 -5.72
C ARG A 162 -1.81 -22.53 -6.22
N ALA A 163 -2.02 -21.22 -6.12
CA ALA A 163 -3.27 -20.58 -6.51
C ALA A 163 -3.04 -19.19 -7.17
N PRO A 164 -2.25 -19.13 -8.25
CA PRO A 164 -1.89 -17.87 -8.91
C PRO A 164 -3.12 -17.08 -9.40
N GLU A 165 -4.21 -17.75 -9.76
CA GLU A 165 -5.47 -17.11 -10.15
C GLU A 165 -6.10 -16.31 -8.99
N LEU A 166 -6.10 -16.84 -7.76
CA LEU A 166 -6.65 -16.15 -6.58
C LEU A 166 -5.81 -14.94 -6.19
N VAL A 167 -4.49 -15.04 -6.30
CA VAL A 167 -3.57 -13.92 -6.08
C VAL A 167 -3.82 -12.84 -7.15
N SER A 168 -3.92 -13.23 -8.43
CA SER A 168 -4.20 -12.29 -9.52
C SER A 168 -5.55 -11.56 -9.37
N LYS A 169 -6.55 -12.21 -8.76
CA LYS A 169 -7.86 -11.60 -8.47
C LYS A 169 -7.85 -10.67 -7.26
N LEU A 170 -6.99 -10.90 -6.26
CA LEU A 170 -6.85 -10.03 -5.09
C LEU A 170 -5.81 -8.91 -5.30
N SER A 171 -5.11 -8.99 -6.42
CA SER A 171 -4.19 -8.01 -6.98
C SER A 171 -4.94 -6.92 -7.76
N VAL A 172 -4.38 -5.71 -7.83
CA VAL A 172 -4.99 -4.62 -8.59
C VAL A 172 -4.92 -4.94 -10.10
N GLY A 173 -6.04 -5.40 -10.67
CA GLY A 173 -6.13 -5.79 -12.07
C GLY A 173 -5.89 -4.60 -13.00
N LEU A 174 -4.76 -4.60 -13.71
CA LEU A 174 -4.47 -3.62 -14.76
C LEU A 174 -5.02 -4.11 -16.11
N PRO A 175 -5.39 -3.19 -17.02
CA PRO A 175 -6.00 -3.58 -18.29
C PRO A 175 -5.04 -4.46 -19.09
N ALA A 176 -5.44 -5.71 -19.37
CA ALA A 176 -4.67 -6.66 -20.18
C ALA A 176 -4.55 -6.23 -21.66
N VAL A 177 -5.26 -5.17 -22.06
CA VAL A 177 -5.34 -4.71 -23.44
C VAL A 177 -4.44 -3.48 -23.61
N GLY A 178 -3.34 -3.66 -24.36
CA GLY A 178 -2.68 -2.55 -25.03
C GLY A 178 -1.76 -1.68 -24.19
N SER A 179 -0.93 -2.25 -23.31
CA SER A 179 0.26 -1.51 -22.84
C SER A 179 0.91 -0.78 -24.02
N ALA A 180 1.05 0.55 -23.90
CA ALA A 180 1.64 1.45 -24.90
C ALA A 180 3.06 1.03 -25.35
N ALA A 181 3.65 0.09 -24.61
CA ALA A 181 4.98 -0.45 -24.70
C ALA A 181 5.00 -1.97 -25.09
N GLY A 182 3.87 -2.52 -25.54
CA GLY A 182 3.73 -3.94 -25.92
C GLY A 182 3.66 -4.89 -24.71
N PRO A 183 3.73 -6.23 -24.93
CA PRO A 183 3.67 -7.24 -23.86
C PRO A 183 4.72 -7.06 -22.76
N GLU A 184 5.89 -6.50 -23.09
CA GLU A 184 6.94 -6.22 -22.11
C GLU A 184 6.65 -4.99 -21.26
N GLY A 185 6.07 -3.93 -21.83
CA GLY A 185 5.57 -2.80 -21.04
C GLY A 185 4.43 -3.18 -20.09
N ALA A 186 3.62 -4.16 -20.49
CA ALA A 186 2.54 -4.68 -19.65
C ALA A 186 3.10 -5.36 -18.39
N LYS A 187 4.35 -5.88 -18.40
CA LYS A 187 4.99 -6.47 -17.22
C LYS A 187 5.24 -5.44 -16.10
N GLY A 188 5.58 -4.19 -16.45
CA GLY A 188 5.75 -3.12 -15.44
C GLY A 188 4.45 -2.76 -14.72
N PHE A 189 3.33 -2.89 -15.43
CA PHE A 189 1.98 -2.76 -14.87
C PHE A 189 1.57 -4.04 -14.11
N ALA A 190 1.79 -5.22 -14.67
CA ALA A 190 1.52 -6.48 -13.98
C ALA A 190 2.25 -6.63 -12.64
N PHE A 191 3.44 -6.04 -12.50
CA PHE A 191 4.14 -6.01 -11.22
C PHE A 191 3.47 -5.11 -10.16
N VAL A 192 2.88 -4.00 -10.59
CA VAL A 192 2.01 -3.22 -9.69
C VAL A 192 0.77 -4.02 -9.30
N ALA A 193 0.25 -4.85 -10.19
CA ALA A 193 -0.81 -5.79 -9.83
C ALA A 193 -0.34 -6.75 -8.74
N THR A 194 0.93 -7.21 -8.73
CA THR A 194 1.47 -8.05 -7.65
C THR A 194 1.67 -7.36 -6.30
N ALA A 195 1.49 -6.03 -6.19
CA ALA A 195 1.40 -5.38 -4.89
C ALA A 195 0.14 -5.88 -4.17
N GLY A 196 0.33 -6.48 -3.00
CA GLY A 196 -0.73 -7.17 -2.30
C GLY A 196 -1.76 -6.20 -1.71
N LEU A 197 -2.97 -6.71 -1.47
CA LEU A 197 -4.00 -6.03 -0.66
C LEU A 197 -3.43 -5.43 0.65
N GLY A 198 -2.47 -6.13 1.28
CA GLY A 198 -1.79 -5.67 2.49
C GLY A 198 -1.03 -4.36 2.32
N ASP A 199 -0.32 -4.17 1.21
CA ASP A 199 0.53 -2.99 0.97
C ASP A 199 -0.29 -1.70 0.98
N PHE A 200 -1.43 -1.70 0.28
CA PHE A 200 -2.32 -0.54 0.21
C PHE A 200 -3.02 -0.25 1.54
N ILE A 201 -3.38 -1.29 2.30
CA ILE A 201 -3.93 -1.14 3.65
C ILE A 201 -2.90 -0.47 4.56
N PHE A 202 -1.65 -0.95 4.54
CA PHE A 202 -0.61 -0.40 5.40
C PHE A 202 -0.12 0.98 4.98
N LEU A 203 -0.17 1.31 3.68
CA LEU A 203 -0.03 2.69 3.21
C LEU A 203 -1.09 3.61 3.84
N GLY A 204 -2.37 3.19 3.79
CA GLY A 204 -3.47 3.91 4.44
C GLY A 204 -3.21 4.09 5.94
N PHE A 205 -2.83 3.01 6.61
CA PHE A 205 -2.48 3.01 8.04
C PHE A 205 -1.37 4.02 8.36
N PHE A 206 -0.23 3.97 7.66
CA PHE A 206 0.92 4.83 7.97
C PHE A 206 0.66 6.30 7.67
N PHE A 207 -0.03 6.63 6.58
CA PHE A 207 -0.41 8.02 6.31
C PHE A 207 -1.38 8.57 7.35
N VAL A 208 -2.37 7.78 7.76
CA VAL A 208 -3.34 8.19 8.78
C VAL A 208 -2.67 8.35 10.13
N ALA A 209 -1.77 7.43 10.50
CA ALA A 209 -0.97 7.54 11.70
C ALA A 209 -0.09 8.80 11.66
N ALA A 210 0.58 9.06 10.53
CA ALA A 210 1.41 10.26 10.37
C ALA A 210 0.60 11.55 10.55
N TRP A 211 -0.60 11.60 9.98
CA TRP A 211 -1.50 12.75 10.12
C TRP A 211 -2.05 12.88 11.55
N ARG A 212 -2.58 11.80 12.11
CA ARG A 212 -3.24 11.77 13.42
C ARG A 212 -2.30 12.12 14.56
N PHE A 213 -1.07 11.64 14.51
CA PHE A 213 -0.07 11.87 15.55
C PHE A 213 0.83 13.10 15.29
N GLY A 214 0.51 13.91 14.27
CA GLY A 214 1.27 15.12 13.96
C GLY A 214 2.72 14.85 13.54
N LEU A 215 2.97 13.69 12.92
CA LEU A 215 4.28 13.33 12.38
C LEU A 215 4.56 14.07 11.07
N ARG A 216 5.74 13.84 10.48
CA ARG A 216 6.18 14.55 9.26
C ARG A 216 5.47 13.98 8.03
N PHE A 217 4.19 14.35 7.86
CA PHE A 217 3.27 13.78 6.85
C PHE A 217 3.79 13.93 5.41
N GLU A 218 4.21 15.13 5.02
CA GLU A 218 4.75 15.38 3.67
C GLU A 218 6.06 14.62 3.41
N ARG A 219 6.93 14.58 4.42
CA ARG A 219 8.18 13.82 4.35
C ARG A 219 7.89 12.32 4.25
N THR A 220 6.89 11.83 4.96
CA THR A 220 6.44 10.43 4.92
C THR A 220 6.03 10.03 3.51
N PHE A 221 5.28 10.89 2.81
CA PHE A 221 4.89 10.65 1.42
C PHE A 221 6.11 10.43 0.51
N TRP A 222 7.07 11.36 0.54
CA TRP A 222 8.21 11.28 -0.37
C TRP A 222 9.16 10.13 -0.05
N TRP A 223 9.38 9.80 1.23
CA TRP A 223 10.24 8.67 1.60
C TRP A 223 9.60 7.32 1.27
N ILE A 224 8.29 7.16 1.51
CA ILE A 224 7.56 5.97 1.07
C ILE A 224 7.64 5.88 -0.45
N ALA A 225 7.33 6.95 -1.19
CA ALA A 225 7.42 6.96 -2.64
C ALA A 225 8.80 6.55 -3.15
N ALA A 226 9.87 7.14 -2.59
CA ALA A 226 11.24 6.88 -3.03
C ALA A 226 11.69 5.44 -2.73
N LEU A 227 11.44 4.92 -1.53
CA LEU A 227 11.86 3.57 -1.18
C LEU A 227 11.00 2.52 -1.88
N THR A 228 9.68 2.70 -1.96
CA THR A 228 8.81 1.80 -2.72
C THR A 228 9.22 1.80 -4.19
N ALA A 229 9.47 2.96 -4.81
CA ALA A 229 9.99 3.04 -6.17
C ALA A 229 11.32 2.28 -6.34
N LEU A 230 12.24 2.43 -5.39
CA LEU A 230 13.51 1.70 -5.40
C LEU A 230 13.30 0.18 -5.34
N GLY A 231 12.41 -0.30 -4.46
CA GLY A 231 12.07 -1.73 -4.37
C GLY A 231 11.44 -2.25 -5.66
N MET A 232 10.51 -1.48 -6.24
CA MET A 232 9.84 -1.84 -7.48
C MET A 232 10.80 -1.88 -8.68
N ILE A 233 11.66 -0.87 -8.84
CA ILE A 233 12.67 -0.83 -9.91
C ILE A 233 13.72 -1.93 -9.70
N GLY A 234 14.15 -2.16 -8.46
CA GLY A 234 15.09 -3.23 -8.12
C GLY A 234 14.57 -4.61 -8.51
N TYR A 235 13.28 -4.88 -8.31
CA TYR A 235 12.64 -6.11 -8.80
C TYR A 235 12.67 -6.22 -10.32
N LEU A 236 12.25 -5.15 -11.01
CA LEU A 236 12.20 -5.13 -12.48
C LEU A 236 13.60 -5.35 -13.09
N ALA A 237 14.67 -4.97 -12.38
CA ALA A 237 16.05 -5.22 -12.77
C ALA A 237 16.56 -6.64 -12.43
N LEU A 238 15.92 -7.36 -11.51
CA LEU A 238 16.34 -8.69 -11.01
C LEU A 238 15.18 -9.71 -11.12
N PRO A 239 14.88 -10.22 -12.32
CA PRO A 239 13.70 -11.05 -12.59
C PRO A 239 13.76 -12.49 -12.02
N LEU A 240 14.78 -12.82 -11.23
CA LEU A 240 15.00 -14.16 -10.66
C LEU A 240 14.32 -14.38 -9.30
N LEU A 241 13.75 -13.33 -8.70
CA LEU A 241 13.08 -13.42 -7.41
C LEU A 241 11.59 -13.76 -7.60
N PRO A 242 11.00 -14.68 -6.80
CA PRO A 242 9.58 -15.05 -6.90
C PRO A 242 8.62 -13.90 -6.53
N GLY A 243 9.13 -12.88 -5.83
CA GLY A 243 8.44 -11.65 -5.46
C GLY A 243 9.34 -10.78 -4.59
N ILE A 244 8.91 -9.56 -4.28
CA ILE A 244 9.60 -8.69 -3.31
C ILE A 244 8.62 -8.28 -2.20
N PRO A 245 8.98 -8.47 -0.92
CA PRO A 245 8.23 -7.91 0.19
C PRO A 245 8.30 -6.38 0.10
N LEU A 246 7.14 -5.74 -0.11
CA LEU A 246 7.05 -4.31 -0.35
C LEU A 246 6.87 -3.52 0.96
N LEU A 247 6.33 -4.14 2.02
CA LEU A 247 6.19 -3.51 3.34
C LEU A 247 7.53 -3.08 3.95
N PRO A 248 8.66 -3.80 3.79
CA PRO A 248 10.00 -3.28 4.10
C PRO A 248 10.28 -1.88 3.56
N PHE A 249 9.91 -1.61 2.32
CA PHE A 249 10.13 -0.31 1.69
C PHE A 249 9.12 0.74 2.18
N ILE A 250 7.85 0.35 2.34
CA ILE A 250 6.79 1.24 2.85
C ILE A 250 7.05 1.63 4.31
N ALA A 251 7.18 0.66 5.19
CA ALA A 251 7.45 0.85 6.61
C ALA A 251 8.82 1.51 6.82
N GLY A 252 9.83 1.12 6.05
CA GLY A 252 11.14 1.78 6.04
C GLY A 252 11.03 3.26 5.68
N GLY A 253 10.24 3.61 4.66
CA GLY A 253 10.04 5.00 4.24
C GLY A 253 9.35 5.82 5.32
N PHE A 254 8.34 5.25 5.97
CA PHE A 254 7.68 5.84 7.12
C PHE A 254 8.64 6.07 8.30
N LEU A 255 9.45 5.08 8.64
CA LEU A 255 10.41 5.17 9.76
C LEU A 255 11.52 6.19 9.46
N VAL A 256 12.09 6.19 8.25
CA VAL A 256 13.14 7.16 7.85
C VAL A 256 12.60 8.59 7.84
N ALA A 257 11.35 8.79 7.41
CA ALA A 257 10.71 10.10 7.48
C ALA A 257 10.59 10.62 8.93
N ASN A 258 10.39 9.70 9.88
CA ASN A 258 10.01 9.99 11.27
C ASN A 258 11.03 9.52 12.32
N ALA A 259 12.27 9.24 11.93
CA ALA A 259 13.28 8.62 12.80
C ALA A 259 13.59 9.39 14.10
N GLY A 260 13.29 10.70 14.14
CA GLY A 260 13.45 11.54 15.34
C GLY A 260 12.16 11.80 16.13
N ALA A 261 11.03 11.21 15.74
CA ALA A 261 9.74 11.45 16.38
C ALA A 261 9.39 10.43 17.48
N PHE A 262 10.08 9.28 17.52
CA PHE A 262 9.80 8.22 18.49
C PHE A 262 10.68 8.39 19.73
N ALA A 263 10.06 8.73 20.86
CA ALA A 263 10.73 8.91 22.14
C ALA A 263 10.45 7.70 23.03
N LEU A 264 11.11 6.57 22.75
CA LEU A 264 10.98 5.36 23.55
C LEU A 264 11.76 5.47 24.87
N SER A 265 11.09 5.18 25.98
CA SER A 265 11.72 4.95 27.28
C SER A 265 12.64 3.73 27.24
N ARG A 266 13.52 3.60 28.24
CA ARG A 266 14.42 2.44 28.35
C ARG A 266 13.65 1.12 28.48
N GLN A 267 12.51 1.12 29.18
CA GLN A 267 11.65 -0.05 29.33
C GLN A 267 10.97 -0.42 28.02
N GLU A 268 10.43 0.57 27.29
CA GLU A 268 9.80 0.30 25.98
C GLU A 268 10.81 -0.24 24.96
N LYS A 269 12.06 0.23 24.99
CA LYS A 269 13.13 -0.35 24.15
C LYS A 269 13.40 -1.83 24.51
N GLN A 270 13.41 -2.16 25.80
CA GLN A 270 13.57 -3.55 26.24
C GLN A 270 12.38 -4.42 25.80
N TYR A 271 11.14 -3.95 25.97
CA TYR A 271 9.95 -4.67 25.51
C TYR A 271 9.91 -4.82 24.00
N LEU A 272 10.31 -3.79 23.24
CA LEU A 272 10.44 -3.85 21.79
C LEU A 272 11.45 -4.93 21.39
N LEU A 273 12.60 -5.00 22.06
CA LEU A 273 13.63 -6.00 21.79
C LEU A 273 13.14 -7.42 22.11
N ILE A 274 12.48 -7.61 23.25
CA ILE A 274 11.89 -8.90 23.63
C ILE A 274 10.81 -9.32 22.63
N ALA A 275 9.92 -8.40 22.23
CA ALA A 275 8.87 -8.68 21.26
C ALA A 275 9.44 -9.05 19.88
N MET A 276 10.48 -8.33 19.41
CA MET A 276 11.18 -8.66 18.17
C MET A 276 11.81 -10.05 18.24
N LEU A 277 12.50 -10.37 19.35
CA LEU A 277 13.11 -11.69 19.54
C LEU A 277 12.04 -12.79 19.57
N PHE A 278 10.94 -12.56 20.29
CA PHE A 278 9.83 -13.52 20.38
C PHE A 278 9.21 -13.78 19.01
N ILE A 279 8.96 -12.73 18.22
CA ILE A 279 8.42 -12.88 16.86
C ILE A 279 9.43 -13.57 15.95
N ALA A 280 10.72 -13.23 16.03
CA ALA A 280 11.75 -13.91 15.26
C ALA A 280 11.82 -15.42 15.58
N VAL A 281 11.70 -15.79 16.87
CA VAL A 281 11.63 -17.18 17.30
C VAL A 281 10.36 -17.86 16.78
N LEU A 282 9.19 -17.22 16.86
CA LEU A 282 7.94 -17.78 16.32
C LEU A 282 8.03 -18.03 14.82
N LEU A 283 8.59 -17.08 14.06
CA LEU A 283 8.80 -17.23 12.62
C LEU A 283 9.80 -18.35 12.31
N ALA A 284 10.89 -18.46 13.08
CA ALA A 284 11.86 -19.55 12.93
C ALA A 284 11.24 -20.93 13.24
N VAL A 285 10.43 -21.04 14.30
CA VAL A 285 9.70 -22.27 14.62
C VAL A 285 8.69 -22.60 13.53
N GLY A 286 7.92 -21.61 13.05
CA GLY A 286 6.99 -21.78 11.93
C GLY A 286 7.68 -22.33 10.69
N PHE A 287 8.85 -21.78 10.34
CA PHE A 287 9.68 -22.28 9.25
C PHE A 287 10.15 -23.73 9.47
N MET A 288 10.62 -24.06 10.68
CA MET A 288 11.04 -25.43 11.00
C MET A 288 9.89 -26.42 10.90
N VAL A 289 8.70 -26.06 11.39
CA VAL A 289 7.49 -26.90 11.30
C VAL A 289 7.06 -27.10 9.86
N MET A 290 7.05 -26.03 9.04
CA MET A 290 6.71 -26.12 7.62
C MET A 290 7.67 -27.04 6.86
N ASN A 291 8.97 -27.00 7.17
CA ASN A 291 9.98 -27.86 6.53
C ASN A 291 9.98 -29.31 7.04
N GLN A 292 9.29 -29.61 8.15
CA GLN A 292 9.19 -30.95 8.71
C GLN A 292 7.89 -31.68 8.29
N LEU A 293 6.96 -30.99 7.63
CA LEU A 293 5.77 -31.63 7.07
C LEU A 293 6.17 -32.52 5.89
N PRO A 294 5.85 -33.84 5.91
CA PRO A 294 6.14 -34.74 4.80
C PRO A 294 5.45 -34.25 3.52
N SER A 295 6.18 -34.28 2.40
CA SER A 295 5.71 -33.95 1.04
C SER A 295 4.69 -34.95 0.46
N ASP A 296 3.88 -35.60 1.30
CA ASP A 296 3.10 -36.79 0.91
C ASP A 296 1.61 -36.48 0.62
N ALA A 297 1.25 -35.23 0.36
CA ALA A 297 -0.10 -34.84 -0.01
C ALA A 297 -0.26 -34.34 -1.47
N ALA A 298 0.78 -34.45 -2.29
CA ALA A 298 0.77 -33.96 -3.69
C ALA A 298 0.56 -35.06 -4.76
N SER A 299 0.36 -36.32 -4.38
CA SER A 299 0.15 -37.43 -5.33
C SER A 299 -1.21 -38.13 -5.19
N ALA A 300 -2.21 -37.48 -4.60
CA ALA A 300 -3.55 -38.04 -4.51
C ALA A 300 -4.63 -36.94 -4.59
N GLN A 301 -4.77 -36.33 -5.78
CA GLN A 301 -6.05 -35.91 -6.37
C GLN A 301 -5.85 -35.37 -7.78
#